data_AF-A0A3D5TLP7-F1
#
_entry.id   AF-A0A3D5TLP7-F1
#
_cell.length_a   1.000
_cell.length_b   1.000
_cell.length_c   1.000
_cell.angle_alpha   90.00
_cell.angle_beta   90.00
_cell.angle_gamma   90.00
#
_symmetry.space_group_name_H-M   'P 1'
#
loop_
_entity.id
_entity.type
_entity.pdbx_description
1 polymer ?
#
loop_
_entity_poly.entity_id
_entity_poly.type
_entity_poly.pdbx_seq_one_letter_code
_entity_poly.pdbx_strand_id
1 'polypeptide(L)'
;MQKPTTEEILAIDGSVPVEMAARYLGQSKDFIYCAMQKQVLPIGTAYLREKEWCYDIRPQALVEYNEHGGVKRYMALEDHLRKVISCTVEKLCS
;
A
#
# COMPACT_ATOMS: atom_id res chain seq x y z
N MET A 1 1.60 19.04 3.38
CA MET A 1 0.21 18.61 3.06
C MET A 1 -0.17 17.47 3.99
N GLN A 2 -1.40 17.45 4.49
CA GLN A 2 -1.88 16.45 5.46
C GLN A 2 -2.15 15.09 4.78
N LYS A 3 -1.88 14.00 5.51
CA LYS A 3 -2.22 12.63 5.08
C LYS A 3 -3.75 12.45 5.14
N PRO A 4 -4.40 11.99 4.06
CA PRO A 4 -5.83 11.67 4.09
C PRO A 4 -6.17 10.56 5.08
N THR A 5 -7.37 10.62 5.65
CA THR A 5 -7.98 9.58 6.48
C THR A 5 -8.60 8.47 5.60
N THR A 6 -8.88 7.31 6.21
CA THR A 6 -9.53 6.20 5.49
C THR A 6 -10.95 6.58 5.05
N GLU A 7 -11.67 7.32 5.89
CA GLU A 7 -13.02 7.81 5.61
C GLU A 7 -13.03 8.77 4.41
N GLU A 8 -12.04 9.67 4.32
CA GLU A 8 -11.88 10.56 3.16
C GLU A 8 -11.58 9.80 1.87
N ILE A 9 -10.80 8.71 1.93
CA ILE A 9 -10.55 7.86 0.76
C ILE A 9 -11.83 7.15 0.34
N LEU A 10 -12.53 6.51 1.28
CA LEU A 10 -13.75 5.73 1.01
C LEU A 10 -14.93 6.59 0.55
N ALA A 11 -14.95 7.88 0.87
CA ALA A 11 -16.00 8.82 0.43
C ALA A 11 -15.90 9.22 -1.05
N ILE A 12 -14.83 8.84 -1.76
CA ILE A 12 -14.64 9.18 -3.17
C ILE A 12 -15.48 8.25 -4.05
N ASP A 13 -16.45 8.80 -4.80
CA ASP A 13 -17.36 8.06 -5.69
C ASP A 13 -16.72 7.66 -7.04
N GLY A 14 -15.39 7.51 -7.08
CA GLY A 14 -14.63 7.28 -8.31
C GLY A 14 -13.15 7.04 -8.06
N SER A 15 -12.32 7.38 -9.05
CA SER A 15 -10.87 7.19 -8.95
C SER A 15 -10.25 8.16 -7.94
N VAL A 16 -9.47 7.61 -7.00
CA VAL A 16 -8.67 8.42 -6.07
C VAL A 16 -7.56 9.12 -6.86
N PRO A 17 -7.36 10.44 -6.71
CA PRO A 17 -6.25 11.14 -7.36
C PRO A 17 -4.90 10.56 -6.93
N VAL A 18 -3.95 10.46 -7.86
CA VAL A 18 -2.61 9.90 -7.62
C VAL A 18 -1.89 10.61 -6.48
N GLU A 19 -1.97 11.95 -6.44
CA GLU A 19 -1.43 12.77 -5.36
C GLU A 19 -1.99 12.36 -3.99
N MET A 20 -3.29 12.04 -3.93
CA MET A 20 -3.97 11.67 -2.70
C MET A 20 -3.59 10.25 -2.27
N ALA A 21 -3.53 9.31 -3.22
CA ALA A 21 -3.06 7.95 -2.99
C ALA A 21 -1.61 7.92 -2.50
N ALA A 22 -0.73 8.73 -3.10
CA ALA A 22 0.67 8.86 -2.68
C ALA A 22 0.79 9.33 -1.22
N ARG A 23 0.04 10.37 -0.83
CA ARG A 23 0.00 10.85 0.56
C ARG A 23 -0.58 9.81 1.52
N TYR A 24 -1.64 9.12 1.09
CA TYR A 24 -2.28 8.09 1.90
C TYR A 24 -1.34 6.90 2.17
N LEU A 25 -0.58 6.46 1.16
CA LEU A 25 0.40 5.38 1.29
C LEU A 25 1.75 5.81 1.87
N GLY A 26 1.99 7.12 2.05
CA GLY A 26 3.29 7.65 2.48
C GLY A 26 4.40 7.41 1.46
N GLN A 27 4.07 7.43 0.16
CA GLN A 27 4.97 7.17 -0.96
C GLN A 27 5.11 8.40 -1.87
N SER A 28 6.09 8.38 -2.78
CA SER A 28 6.20 9.41 -3.82
C SER A 28 5.15 9.20 -4.92
N LYS A 29 4.81 10.27 -5.66
CA LYS A 29 3.92 10.15 -6.82
C LYS A 29 4.53 9.28 -7.91
N ASP A 30 5.85 9.38 -8.11
CA ASP A 30 6.58 8.59 -9.09
C ASP A 30 6.50 7.10 -8.80
N PHE A 31 6.51 6.70 -7.51
CA PHE A 31 6.27 5.32 -7.11
C PHE A 31 4.88 4.85 -7.58
N ILE A 32 3.82 5.63 -7.29
CA ILE A 32 2.45 5.28 -7.72
C ILE A 32 2.37 5.18 -9.24
N TYR A 33 2.87 6.18 -9.96
CA TYR A 33 2.88 6.19 -11.42
C TYR A 33 3.60 4.97 -11.99
N CYS A 34 4.85 4.72 -11.58
CA CYS A 34 5.65 3.62 -12.10
C CYS A 34 5.05 2.26 -11.76
N ALA A 35 4.60 2.07 -10.51
CA ALA A 35 4.11 0.78 -10.04
C ALA A 35 2.74 0.42 -10.64
N MET A 36 1.86 1.41 -10.84
CA MET A 36 0.61 1.19 -11.56
C MET A 36 0.84 0.95 -13.05
N GLN A 37 1.70 1.73 -13.71
CA GLN A 37 2.03 1.52 -15.13
C GLN A 37 2.62 0.13 -15.39
N LYS A 38 3.46 -0.36 -14.47
CA LYS A 38 4.03 -1.72 -14.49
C LYS A 38 3.05 -2.81 -14.03
N GLN A 39 1.82 -2.45 -13.64
CA GLN A 39 0.78 -3.37 -13.15
C GLN A 39 1.21 -4.20 -11.92
N VAL A 40 2.07 -3.64 -11.06
CA VAL A 40 2.56 -4.30 -9.84
C VAL A 40 1.96 -3.73 -8.56
N LEU A 41 1.21 -2.63 -8.64
CA LEU A 41 0.51 -2.01 -7.51
C LEU A 41 -0.99 -2.32 -7.59
N PRO A 42 -1.52 -3.26 -6.77
CA PRO A 42 -2.87 -3.80 -6.92
C PRO A 42 -3.96 -2.89 -6.31
N ILE A 43 -3.85 -1.57 -6.49
CA ILE A 43 -4.82 -0.59 -5.98
C ILE A 43 -5.83 -0.14 -7.04
N GLY A 44 -5.72 -0.66 -8.26
CA GLY A 44 -6.45 -0.15 -9.41
C GLY A 44 -5.79 -0.55 -10.73
N THR A 45 -6.00 0.25 -11.77
CA THR A 45 -5.45 0.00 -13.10
C THR A 45 -4.92 1.30 -13.71
N ALA A 46 -3.72 1.23 -14.28
CA ALA A 46 -3.26 2.25 -15.21
C ALA A 46 -3.42 1.74 -16.65
N TYR A 47 -3.86 2.58 -17.56
CA TYR A 47 -4.00 2.25 -18.97
C TYR A 47 -3.67 3.45 -19.85
N LEU A 48 -3.26 3.18 -21.09
CA LEU A 48 -2.95 4.20 -22.08
C LEU A 48 -4.19 4.52 -22.90
N ARG A 49 -4.58 5.80 -22.94
CA ARG A 49 -5.64 6.33 -23.81
C ARG A 49 -4.99 7.26 -24.82
N GLU A 50 -4.98 6.85 -26.09
CA GLU A 50 -4.38 7.54 -27.25
C GLU A 50 -2.86 7.77 -27.20
N LYS A 51 -2.35 8.37 -26.10
CA LYS A 51 -0.93 8.60 -25.75
C LYS A 51 -0.76 9.04 -24.29
N GLU A 52 -1.84 9.16 -23.53
CA GLU A 52 -1.81 9.63 -22.14
C GLU A 52 -2.10 8.48 -21.18
N TRP A 53 -1.43 8.50 -20.04
CA TRP A 53 -1.72 7.56 -18.97
C TRP A 53 -2.95 8.00 -18.20
N CYS A 54 -3.91 7.09 -18.09
CA CYS A 54 -5.07 7.22 -17.22
C CYS A 54 -4.90 6.29 -16.01
N TYR A 55 -5.37 6.74 -14.86
CA TYR A 55 -5.26 6.03 -13.59
C TYR A 55 -6.64 5.89 -12.97
N ASP A 56 -7.06 4.65 -12.78
CA ASP A 56 -8.25 4.29 -12.03
C ASP A 56 -7.82 3.66 -10.71
N ILE A 57 -7.72 4.46 -9.65
CA ILE A 57 -7.37 4.01 -8.31
C ILE A 57 -8.66 3.79 -7.52
N ARG A 58 -8.93 2.54 -7.16
CA ARG A 58 -10.17 2.18 -6.46
C ARG A 58 -10.01 2.46 -4.96
N PRO A 59 -10.88 3.26 -4.34
CA PRO A 59 -10.80 3.59 -2.92
C PRO A 59 -10.64 2.37 -2.00
N GLN A 60 -11.48 1.36 -2.19
CA GLN A 60 -11.45 0.14 -1.36
C GLN A 60 -10.12 -0.62 -1.50
N ALA A 61 -9.62 -0.78 -2.73
CA ALA A 61 -8.36 -1.48 -2.98
C ALA A 61 -7.15 -0.70 -2.42
N LEU A 62 -7.20 0.62 -2.47
CA LEU A 62 -6.17 1.48 -1.87
C LEU A 62 -6.12 1.35 -0.34
N VAL A 63 -7.29 1.33 0.32
CA VAL A 63 -7.41 1.12 1.77
C VAL A 63 -6.92 -0.28 2.14
N GLU A 64 -7.40 -1.31 1.46
CA GLU A 64 -6.99 -2.70 1.69
C GLU A 64 -5.47 -2.87 1.52
N TYR A 65 -4.90 -2.26 0.49
CA TYR A 65 -3.45 -2.27 0.28
C TYR A 65 -2.71 -1.56 1.42
N ASN A 66 -3.18 -0.39 1.86
CA ASN A 66 -2.56 0.33 2.97
C ASN A 66 -2.63 -0.46 4.29
N GLU A 67 -3.74 -1.15 4.55
CA GLU A 67 -3.98 -1.89 5.79
C GLU A 67 -3.28 -3.27 5.81
N HIS A 68 -3.20 -3.93 4.65
CA HIS A 68 -2.81 -5.34 4.55
C HIS A 68 -1.69 -5.65 3.54
N GLY A 69 -1.48 -4.80 2.52
CA GLY A 69 -0.68 -5.13 1.33
C GLY A 69 0.58 -4.31 1.09
N GLY A 70 0.78 -3.18 1.76
CA GLY A 70 1.87 -2.24 1.45
C GLY A 70 3.26 -2.71 1.85
N VAL A 71 3.41 -3.20 3.09
CA VAL A 71 4.71 -3.61 3.68
C VAL A 71 4.54 -4.70 4.75
N LYS A 72 3.42 -5.46 4.78
CA LYS A 72 3.15 -6.37 5.93
C LYS A 72 3.61 -7.82 5.78
N ARG A 73 4.22 -8.22 4.66
CA ARG A 73 4.85 -9.55 4.57
C ARG A 73 6.11 -9.67 5.44
N TYR A 74 6.86 -8.57 5.62
CA TYR A 74 8.08 -8.59 6.42
C TYR A 74 7.81 -8.47 7.92
N MET A 75 6.85 -7.65 8.36
CA MET A 75 6.56 -7.50 9.80
C MET A 75 5.99 -8.77 10.43
N ALA A 76 5.10 -9.50 9.74
CA ALA A 76 4.59 -10.77 10.26
C ALA A 76 5.69 -11.84 10.37
N LEU A 77 6.65 -11.83 9.44
CA LEU A 77 7.85 -12.67 9.49
C LEU A 77 8.78 -12.23 10.63
N GLU A 78 9.02 -10.93 10.79
CA GLU A 78 9.84 -10.37 11.87
C GLU A 78 9.27 -10.69 13.25
N ASP A 79 7.96 -10.51 13.45
CA ASP A 79 7.28 -10.87 14.70
C ASP A 79 7.39 -12.37 14.99
N HIS A 80 7.22 -13.20 13.96
CA HIS A 80 7.37 -14.64 14.09
C HIS A 80 8.82 -15.02 14.45
N LEU A 81 9.80 -14.47 13.74
CA LEU A 81 11.23 -14.70 14.00
C LEU A 81 11.63 -14.25 15.40
N ARG A 82 11.16 -13.08 15.84
CA ARG A 82 11.42 -12.55 17.18
C ARG A 82 10.88 -13.47 18.27
N LYS A 83 9.68 -14.00 18.06
CA LYS A 83 9.03 -14.95 18.98
C LYS A 83 9.78 -16.28 19.05
N VAL A 84 10.21 -16.82 17.91
CA VAL A 84 10.99 -18.06 17.84
C VAL A 84 12.35 -17.89 18.53
N ILE A 85 13.03 -16.77 18.29
CA ILE A 85 14.32 -16.46 18.91
C ILE A 85 14.17 -16.34 20.44
N SER A 86 13.17 -15.60 20.94
CA SER A 86 12.92 -15.45 22.38
C SER A 86 12.73 -16.81 23.06
N CYS A 87 11.82 -17.64 22.52
CA CYS A 87 11.55 -18.98 23.05
C CYS A 87 12.80 -19.87 23.07
N THR A 88 13.70 -19.70 22.10
CA THR A 88 14.92 -20.51 22.01
C THR A 88 15.96 -20.06 23.02
N VAL A 89 16.13 -18.75 23.20
CA VAL A 89 17.04 -18.19 24.21
C VAL A 89 16.60 -18.58 25.62
N GLU A 90 15.30 -18.47 25.93
CA GLU A 90 14.75 -18.87 27.24
C GLU A 90 15.07 -20.33 27.57
N LYS A 91 14.95 -21.25 26.59
CA LYS A 91 15.24 -22.68 26.77
C LYS A 91 16.73 -23.00 26.90
N LEU A 92 17.62 -22.16 26.38
CA LEU A 92 19.07 -22.33 26.47
C LEU A 92 19.65 -21.73 27.75
N CYS A 93 18.96 -20.76 28.35
CA CYS A 93 19.38 -20.09 29.59
C CYS A 93 18.78 -20.70 30.87
N SER A 94 17.93 -21.71 30.75
CA SER A 94 17.34 -22.51 31.83
C SER A 94 18.01 -23.86 31.97
#